data_AF-A0A0X3VN11-F1
#
_entry.id   AF-A0A0X3VN11-F1
#
_cell.length_a   1.000
_cell.length_b   1.000
_cell.length_c   1.000
_cell.angle_alpha   90.00
_cell.angle_beta   90.00
_cell.angle_gamma   90.00
#
_symmetry.space_group_name_H-M   'P 1'
#
loop_
_entity.id
_entity.type
_entity.pdbx_description
1 polymer ?
#
loop_
_entity_poly.entity_id
_entity_poly.type
_entity_poly.pdbx_seq_one_letter_code
_entity_poly.pdbx_strand_id
1 'polypeptide(L)' 'MVPRTRAAFEQAMAKTLGDDPYGHGSTSVKRGGRDYREVTVGGAFVVYYVSSTVLVVTAVRIIH' A
#
# COMPACT_ATOMS: atom_id res chain seq x y z
N MET A 1 7.88 2.46 -14.90
CA MET A 1 8.36 1.20 -14.27
C MET A 1 8.59 0.16 -15.37
N VAL A 2 9.71 -0.57 -15.37
CA VAL A 2 9.97 -1.66 -16.33
C VAL A 2 9.23 -2.96 -15.92
N PRO A 3 8.89 -3.87 -16.86
CA PRO A 3 7.99 -5.00 -16.60
C PRO A 3 8.41 -5.92 -15.44
N ARG A 4 9.71 -6.21 -15.32
CA ARG A 4 10.23 -7.05 -14.24
C ARG A 4 10.04 -6.40 -12.86
N THR A 5 10.23 -5.09 -12.77
CA THR A 5 10.02 -4.34 -11.54
C THR A 5 8.54 -4.29 -11.18
N ARG A 6 7.64 -4.16 -12.17
CA ARG A 6 6.19 -4.23 -11.95
C ARG A 6 5.77 -5.57 -11.35
N ALA A 7 6.19 -6.68 -11.94
CA ALA A 7 5.84 -8.02 -11.43
C ALA A 7 6.36 -8.25 -10.00
N ALA A 8 7.59 -7.78 -9.70
CA ALA A 8 8.13 -7.85 -8.35
C ALA A 8 7.33 -7.00 -7.35
N PHE A 9 6.92 -5.79 -7.76
CA PHE A 9 6.06 -4.93 -6.94
C PHE A 9 4.68 -5.55 -6.70
N GLU A 10 4.03 -6.12 -7.71
CA GLU A 10 2.73 -6.79 -7.57
C GLU A 10 2.82 -8.00 -6.61
N GLN A 11 3.89 -8.79 -6.67
CA GLN A 11 4.13 -9.87 -5.70
C GLN A 11 4.37 -9.34 -4.28
N ALA A 12 5.10 -8.23 -4.14
CA ALA A 12 5.32 -7.61 -2.84
C ALA A 12 4.01 -7.05 -2.26
N MET A 13 3.18 -6.41 -3.08
CA MET A 13 1.84 -5.93 -2.72
C MET A 13 0.94 -7.08 -2.25
N ALA A 14 0.90 -8.19 -2.98
CA ALA A 14 0.08 -9.36 -2.61
C ALA A 14 0.47 -9.98 -1.25
N LYS A 15 1.77 -9.92 -0.88
CA LYS A 15 2.29 -10.45 0.40
C LYS A 15 2.29 -9.42 1.54
N THR A 16 1.85 -8.19 1.27
CA THR A 16 1.81 -7.11 2.26
C THR A 16 0.43 -6.49 2.30
N LEU A 17 0.20 -5.39 1.58
CA LEU A 17 -1.07 -4.66 1.60
C LEU A 17 -2.26 -5.48 1.12
N GLY A 18 -2.05 -6.46 0.24
CA GLY A 18 -3.10 -7.37 -0.20
C GLY A 18 -3.57 -8.37 0.87
N ASP A 19 -2.72 -8.64 1.87
CA ASP A 19 -2.99 -9.57 2.97
C ASP A 19 -3.40 -8.81 4.24
N ASP A 20 -2.59 -7.83 4.66
CA ASP A 20 -2.85 -6.95 5.80
C ASP A 20 -2.57 -5.47 5.45
N PRO A 21 -3.61 -4.68 5.09
CA PRO A 21 -3.47 -3.26 4.77
C PRO A 21 -3.04 -2.38 5.96
N TYR A 22 -3.09 -2.86 7.20
CA TYR A 22 -2.72 -2.08 8.38
C TYR A 22 -1.37 -2.50 8.96
N GLY A 23 -0.86 -3.67 8.57
CA GLY A 23 0.43 -4.22 8.97
C GLY A 23 1.61 -3.73 8.13
N HIS A 24 2.70 -4.49 8.17
CA HIS A 24 3.90 -4.31 7.34
C HIS A 24 4.55 -2.90 7.40
N GLY A 25 4.44 -2.23 8.55
CA GLY A 25 4.99 -0.87 8.72
C GLY A 25 4.13 0.24 8.13
N SER A 26 2.89 -0.07 7.77
CA SER A 26 1.91 0.91 7.36
C SER A 26 1.60 1.91 8.47
N THR A 27 1.59 3.20 8.15
CA THR A 27 1.29 4.28 9.10
C THR A 27 0.13 5.14 8.60
N SER A 28 -0.62 5.74 9.53
CA SER A 28 -1.67 6.71 9.16
C SER A 28 -1.03 8.07 8.87
N VAL A 29 -1.31 8.64 7.69
CA VAL A 29 -0.71 9.90 7.23
C VAL A 29 -1.28 11.12 7.96
N LYS A 30 -2.52 11.03 8.48
CA LYS A 30 -3.18 12.15 9.20
C LYS A 30 -3.57 11.73 10.61
N ARG A 31 -3.42 12.65 11.57
CA ARG A 31 -4.06 12.51 12.89
C ARG A 31 -5.57 12.39 12.70
N GLY A 32 -6.14 11.28 13.18
CA GLY A 32 -7.58 10.98 13.09
C GLY A 32 -8.04 10.29 11.80
N GLY A 33 -7.19 10.18 10.78
CA GLY A 33 -7.52 9.49 9.52
C GLY A 33 -6.92 8.08 9.50
N ARG A 34 -7.56 7.11 10.17
CA ARG A 34 -7.08 5.71 10.29
C ARG A 34 -6.80 5.06 8.94
N ASP A 35 -7.60 5.42 7.95
CA ASP A 35 -7.73 4.70 6.69
C ASP A 35 -6.88 5.30 5.56
N TYR A 36 -6.33 6.51 5.74
CA TYR A 36 -5.39 7.10 4.79
C TYR A 36 -3.96 6.82 5.24
N ARG A 37 -3.27 5.96 4.48
CA ARG A 37 -2.08 5.26 4.95
C ARG A 37 -0.92 5.37 3.97
N GLU A 38 0.29 5.21 4.49
CA GLU A 38 1.51 5.14 3.71
C GLU A 38 2.38 3.95 4.13
N VAL A 39 3.11 3.40 3.16
CA VAL A 39 4.07 2.31 3.39
C VAL A 39 5.11 2.27 2.26
N THR A 40 6.26 1.67 2.51
CA THR A 40 7.23 1.32 1.46
C THR A 40 7.13 -0.17 1.12
N VAL A 41 6.79 -0.50 -0.12
CA VAL A 41 6.62 -1.89 -0.60
C VAL A 41 7.40 -2.07 -1.90
N GLY A 42 8.23 -3.12 -1.96
CA GLY A 42 8.96 -3.47 -3.17
C GLY A 42 9.86 -2.36 -3.73
N GLY A 43 10.38 -1.48 -2.86
CA GLY A 43 11.17 -0.32 -3.26
C GLY A 43 10.36 0.92 -3.67
N ALA A 44 9.03 0.83 -3.66
CA ALA A 44 8.14 1.96 -3.95
C ALA A 44 7.49 2.51 -2.67
N PHE A 45 7.33 3.83 -2.61
CA PHE A 45 6.49 4.47 -1.59
C PHE A 45 5.04 4.50 -2.08
N VAL A 46 4.14 3.93 -1.29
CA VAL A 46 2.73 3.74 -1.61
C VAL A 46 1.88 4.52 -0.61
N VAL A 47 1.07 5.45 -1.12
CA VAL A 47 0.04 6.14 -0.34
C VAL A 47 -1.32 5.61 -0.79
N TYR A 48 -2.16 5.20 0.14
CA TYR A 48 -3.42 4.51 -0.16
C TYR A 48 -4.53 4.80 0.85
N TYR A 49 -5.74 4.42 0.47
CA TYR A 49 -6.91 4.42 1.36
C TYR A 49 -7.40 2.99 1.59
N VAL A 50 -7.80 2.67 2.81
CA VAL A 50 -8.42 1.38 3.18
C VAL A 50 -9.90 1.60 3.47
N SER A 51 -10.77 0.98 2.70
CA SER A 51 -12.18 0.90 3.09
C SER A 51 -12.36 -0.21 4.13
N SER A 52 -12.91 0.11 5.30
CA SER A 52 -13.15 -0.85 6.39
C SER A 52 -14.39 -1.73 6.17
N THR A 53 -15.29 -1.33 5.27
CA THR A 53 -16.53 -2.08 4.94
C THR A 53 -16.31 -3.14 3.87
N VAL A 54 -15.36 -2.92 2.98
CA VAL A 54 -14.94 -3.86 1.93
C VAL A 54 -13.44 -3.68 1.86
N LEU A 55 -12.64 -4.67 2.27
CA LEU A 55 -11.18 -4.58 2.36
C LEU A 55 -10.56 -4.26 0.99
N VAL A 56 -10.56 -2.97 0.63
CA VAL A 56 -10.17 -2.45 -0.66
C VAL A 56 -9.07 -1.43 -0.39
N VAL A 57 -7.92 -1.68 -1.02
CA VAL A 57 -6.75 -0.81 -1.00
C VAL A 57 -6.72 -0.02 -2.30
N THR A 58 -6.94 1.29 -2.20
CA THR A 58 -6.82 2.19 -3.35
C THR A 58 -5.50 2.92 -3.29
N ALA A 59 -4.54 2.54 -4.13
CA ALA A 59 -3.29 3.28 -4.26
C ALA A 59 -3.55 4.64 -4.91
N VAL A 60 -3.26 5.71 -4.18
CA VAL A 60 -3.43 7.11 -4.61
C VAL A 60 -2.16 7.62 -5.29
N ARG A 61 -0.99 7.20 -4.78
CA ARG A 61 0.31 7.56 -5.35
C ARG A 61 1.31 6.46 -5.16
N ILE A 62 2.07 6.17 -6.22
CA ILE A 62 3.21 5.24 -6.21
C ILE A 62 4.41 6.00 -6.73
N ILE A 63 5.48 6.06 -5.93
CA ILE A 63 6.75 6.71 -6.29
C ILE A 63 7.83 5.63 -6.28
N HIS A 64 8.61 5.54 -7.37
CA HIS A 64 9.61 4.49 -7.60
C HIS A 64 10.87 5.07 -8.24
#